data_AF-A0AA96UIU8-F1
#
_entry.id   AF-A0AA96UIU8-F1
#
_cell.length_a   1.000
_cell.length_b   1.000
_cell.length_c   1.000
_cell.angle_alpha   90.00
_cell.angle_beta   90.00
_cell.angle_gamma   90.00
#
_symmetry.space_group_name_H-M   'P 1'
#
loop_
_entity.id
_entity.type
_entity.pdbx_description
1 polymer ?
#
loop_
_entity_poly.entity_id
_entity_poly.type
_entity_poly.pdbx_seq_one_letter_code
_entity_poly.pdbx_strand_id
1 'polypeptide(L)'
;MDFRIEWPVPMDEFDWANQEAKGWLDVTVAWDGGRRVVEVYDPVRLAQSVGSETARLGRFTARNLLVVPSVTRENIESAVSTIAQEGFFDHE
;
A
#
# COMPACT_ATOMS: atom_id res chain seq x y z
N MET A 1 11.43 -9.91 -11.98
CA MET A 1 10.55 -9.09 -12.83
C MET A 1 10.88 -7.64 -12.53
N ASP A 2 11.10 -6.82 -13.55
CA ASP A 2 11.43 -5.41 -13.33
C ASP A 2 10.16 -4.64 -12.97
N PHE A 3 10.25 -3.80 -11.95
CA PHE A 3 9.14 -2.98 -11.48
C PHE A 3 9.62 -1.64 -10.93
N ARG A 4 8.70 -0.69 -10.84
CA ARG A 4 8.91 0.62 -10.24
C ARG A 4 7.75 0.97 -9.33
N ILE A 5 8.09 1.43 -8.12
CA ILE A 5 7.12 2.09 -7.25
C ILE A 5 7.14 3.58 -7.58
N GLU A 6 5.98 4.10 -7.92
CA GLU A 6 5.69 5.50 -8.15
C GLU A 6 5.04 6.07 -6.89
N TRP A 7 5.84 6.79 -6.11
CA TRP A 7 5.41 7.49 -4.91
C TRP A 7 4.50 8.68 -5.29
N PRO A 8 3.44 8.97 -4.51
CA PRO A 8 2.44 9.97 -4.90
C PRO A 8 3.03 11.39 -4.98
N VAL A 9 4.01 11.69 -4.14
CA VAL A 9 4.81 12.93 -4.16
C VAL A 9 6.24 12.63 -3.72
N PRO A 10 7.23 13.46 -4.09
CA PRO A 10 8.53 13.44 -3.43
C PRO A 10 8.33 13.69 -1.93
N MET A 11 8.84 12.79 -1.09
CA MET A 11 8.70 12.86 0.36
C MET A 11 10.09 12.93 0.99
N ASP A 12 10.30 13.91 1.85
CA ASP A 12 11.48 13.99 2.71
C ASP A 12 11.31 13.13 3.98
N GLU A 13 12.30 13.16 4.87
CA GLU A 13 12.26 12.39 6.13
C GLU A 13 11.07 12.77 7.01
N PHE A 14 10.70 14.04 7.05
CA PHE A 14 9.58 14.53 7.84
C PHE A 14 8.24 14.08 7.24
N ASP A 15 8.11 14.14 5.92
CA ASP A 15 6.95 13.60 5.21
C ASP A 15 6.78 12.09 5.48
N TRP A 16 7.87 11.33 5.45
CA TRP A 16 7.84 9.90 5.76
C TRP A 16 7.43 9.62 7.21
N ALA A 17 7.93 10.38 8.17
CA ALA A 17 7.52 10.25 9.57
C ALA A 17 6.02 10.54 9.75
N ASN A 18 5.49 11.55 9.06
CA ASN A 18 4.05 11.83 9.05
C ASN A 18 3.25 10.71 8.39
N GLN A 19 3.77 10.15 7.30
CA GLN A 19 3.13 9.08 6.56
C GLN A 19 3.10 7.76 7.34
N GLU A 20 4.17 7.48 8.06
CA GLU A 20 4.25 6.37 9.01
C GLU A 20 3.19 6.52 10.11
N ALA A 21 3.13 7.69 10.76
CA ALA A 21 2.15 7.97 11.82
C ALA A 21 0.69 7.95 11.33
N LYS A 22 0.45 8.30 10.06
CA LYS A 22 -0.87 8.26 9.42
C LYS A 22 -1.33 6.82 9.14
N GLY A 23 -0.40 5.91 8.88
CA GLY A 23 -0.65 4.48 8.76
C GLY A 23 -1.31 4.01 7.46
N TRP A 24 -1.41 4.88 6.44
CA TRP A 24 -1.90 4.47 5.11
C TRP A 24 -1.40 5.35 3.97
N LEU A 25 -1.00 4.74 2.85
CA LEU A 25 -0.47 5.42 1.67
C LEU A 25 -0.92 4.71 0.39
N ASP A 26 -1.37 5.47 -0.60
CA ASP A 26 -1.58 4.94 -1.94
C ASP A 26 -0.28 5.05 -2.74
N VAL A 27 0.15 3.94 -3.34
CA VAL A 27 1.30 3.90 -4.25
C VAL A 27 0.90 3.29 -5.58
N THR A 28 1.54 3.72 -6.67
CA THR A 28 1.37 3.03 -7.97
C THR A 28 2.55 2.11 -8.18
N VAL A 29 2.29 0.84 -8.48
CA VAL A 29 3.30 -0.13 -8.88
C VAL A 29 3.17 -0.36 -10.37
N ALA A 30 4.25 -0.13 -11.12
CA ALA A 30 4.33 -0.30 -12.57
C ALA A 30 5.35 -1.36 -12.95
N TRP A 31 5.01 -2.20 -13.92
CA TRP A 31 5.85 -3.26 -14.50
C TRP A 31 5.52 -3.43 -15.99
N ASP A 32 6.27 -4.28 -16.70
CA ASP A 32 6.11 -4.47 -18.16
C ASP A 32 4.69 -4.87 -18.61
N GLY A 33 3.94 -5.54 -17.72
CA GLY A 33 2.59 -6.05 -17.97
C GLY A 33 1.46 -5.11 -17.50
N GLY A 34 1.78 -3.98 -16.87
CA GLY A 34 0.75 -3.03 -16.44
C GLY A 34 1.14 -2.14 -15.27
N ARG A 35 0.14 -1.42 -14.75
CA ARG A 35 0.29 -0.62 -13.54
C ARG A 35 -0.95 -0.78 -12.66
N ARG A 36 -0.76 -0.80 -11.35
CA ARG A 36 -1.86 -0.86 -10.36
C ARG A 36 -1.63 0.12 -9.22
N VAL A 37 -2.72 0.76 -8.78
CA VAL A 37 -2.73 1.47 -7.51
C VAL A 37 -2.90 0.43 -6.41
N VAL A 38 -2.02 0.49 -5.42
CA VAL A 38 -1.97 -0.37 -4.25
C VAL A 38 -2.28 0.50 -3.04
N GLU A 39 -3.34 0.14 -2.33
CA GLU A 39 -3.70 0.79 -1.07
C GLU A 39 -2.89 0.14 0.05
N VAL A 40 -1.89 0.86 0.57
CA VAL A 40 -1.00 0.37 1.64
C VAL A 40 -1.54 0.80 2.99
N TYR A 41 -1.63 -0.14 3.93
CA TYR A 41 -2.01 0.12 5.32
C TYR A 41 -1.06 -0.53 6.30
N ASP A 42 -0.94 0.06 7.50
CA ASP A 42 -0.59 -0.71 8.68
C ASP A 42 -1.84 -1.41 9.28
N PRO A 43 -1.67 -2.46 10.13
CA PRO A 43 -2.80 -3.21 10.66
C PRO A 43 -3.75 -2.38 11.53
N VAL A 44 -3.23 -1.41 12.27
CA VAL A 44 -4.00 -0.58 13.19
C VAL A 44 -4.90 0.36 12.39
N ARG A 45 -4.35 1.03 11.38
CA ARG A 45 -5.09 1.94 10.52
C ARG A 45 -6.10 1.22 9.65
N LEU A 46 -5.78 0.01 9.16
CA LEU A 46 -6.74 -0.81 8.42
C LEU A 46 -7.94 -1.16 9.30
N ALA A 47 -7.73 -1.65 10.52
CA ALA A 47 -8.81 -2.00 11.44
C ALA A 47 -9.72 -0.80 11.75
N GLN A 48 -9.12 0.38 11.96
CA GLN A 48 -9.87 1.63 12.13
C GLN A 48 -10.72 1.98 10.90
N SER A 49 -10.14 1.86 9.71
CA SER A 49 -10.82 2.19 8.45
C SER A 49 -11.98 1.23 8.17
N VAL A 50 -11.76 -0.09 8.33
CA VAL A 50 -12.80 -1.12 8.22
C VAL A 50 -13.92 -0.85 9.23
N GLY A 51 -13.59 -0.60 10.49
CA GLY A 51 -14.59 -0.35 11.54
C GLY A 51 -15.42 0.90 11.26
N SER A 52 -14.78 2.01 10.87
CA SER A 52 -15.46 3.26 10.56
C SER A 52 -16.36 3.14 9.33
N GLU A 53 -15.87 2.55 8.23
CA GLU A 53 -16.63 2.43 6.99
C GLU A 53 -17.76 1.43 7.10
N THR A 54 -17.54 0.26 7.72
CA THR A 54 -18.62 -0.72 7.91
C THR A 54 -19.71 -0.19 8.83
N ALA A 55 -19.39 0.55 9.88
CA ALA A 55 -20.39 1.20 10.73
C ALA A 55 -21.21 2.25 9.98
N ARG A 56 -20.59 2.97 9.03
CA ARG A 56 -21.24 4.06 8.28
C ARG A 56 -21.98 3.60 7.02
N LEU A 57 -21.42 2.62 6.31
CA LEU A 57 -21.84 2.22 4.95
C LEU A 57 -22.25 0.74 4.86
N GLY A 58 -22.07 -0.04 5.93
CA GLY A 58 -22.33 -1.49 5.94
C GLY A 58 -21.27 -2.32 5.20
N ARG A 59 -20.21 -1.70 4.67
CA ARG A 59 -19.13 -2.37 3.92
C ARG A 59 -17.84 -1.55 3.95
N PHE A 60 -16.72 -2.22 3.70
CA PHE A 60 -15.41 -1.65 3.41
C PHE A 60 -14.94 -2.19 2.06
N THR A 61 -14.33 -1.34 1.23
CA THR A 61 -13.79 -1.74 -0.07
C THR A 61 -12.39 -1.18 -0.22
N ALA A 62 -11.44 -2.02 -0.63
CA ALA A 62 -10.06 -1.61 -0.92
C ALA A 62 -9.61 -2.18 -2.27
N ARG A 63 -8.72 -1.47 -2.96
CA ARG A 63 -8.11 -1.91 -4.22
C ARG A 63 -6.68 -2.38 -3.99
N ASN A 64 -6.38 -3.60 -4.43
CA ASN A 64 -5.06 -4.23 -4.34
C ASN A 64 -4.41 -3.97 -2.96
N LEU A 65 -5.12 -4.34 -1.89
CA LEU A 65 -4.72 -4.03 -0.52
C LEU A 65 -3.38 -4.67 -0.17
N LEU A 66 -2.44 -3.86 0.32
CA LEU A 66 -1.18 -4.31 0.87
C LEU A 66 -1.10 -3.91 2.35
N VAL A 67 -0.90 -4.88 3.23
CA VAL A 67 -0.72 -4.61 4.66
C VAL A 67 0.74 -4.85 5.04
N VAL A 68 1.39 -3.82 5.57
CA VAL A 68 2.79 -3.85 6.03
C VAL A 68 2.86 -3.56 7.54
N PRO A 69 3.91 -3.96 8.26
CA PRO A 69 4.00 -3.72 9.71
C PRO A 69 3.91 -2.23 10.10
N SER A 70 4.50 -1.36 9.28
CA SER A 70 4.46 0.10 9.40
C SER A 70 4.59 0.72 8.01
N VAL A 71 3.93 1.84 7.74
CA VAL A 71 3.91 2.50 6.41
C VAL A 71 5.18 3.32 6.20
N THR A 72 6.32 2.62 6.15
CA THR A 72 7.64 3.18 5.81
C THR A 72 8.02 2.82 4.37
N ARG A 73 8.97 3.58 3.82
CA ARG A 73 9.47 3.33 2.47
C ARG A 73 10.04 1.91 2.33
N GLU A 74 10.85 1.49 3.29
CA GLU A 74 11.56 0.21 3.29
C GLU A 74 10.59 -0.97 3.35
N ASN A 75 9.54 -0.86 4.18
CA ASN A 75 8.53 -1.91 4.30
C ASN A 75 7.74 -2.06 2.99
N ILE A 76 7.38 -0.95 2.36
CA ILE A 76 6.65 -0.96 1.07
C ILE A 76 7.54 -1.53 -0.03
N GLU A 77 8.78 -1.06 -0.16
CA GLU A 77 9.74 -1.55 -1.16
C GLU A 77 9.99 -3.05 -1.01
N SER A 78 10.23 -3.51 0.23
CA SER A 78 10.41 -4.93 0.55
C SER A 78 9.20 -5.78 0.17
N ALA A 79 7.99 -5.34 0.57
CA ALA A 79 6.77 -6.07 0.30
C ALA A 79 6.44 -6.15 -1.20
N VAL A 80 6.56 -5.03 -1.94
CA VAL A 80 6.34 -5.01 -3.39
C VAL A 80 7.40 -5.85 -4.12
N SER A 81 8.66 -5.84 -3.66
CA SER A 81 9.71 -6.70 -4.21
C SER A 81 9.37 -8.18 -4.08
N THR A 82 8.85 -8.62 -2.95
CA THR A 82 8.40 -10.01 -2.75
C THR A 82 7.24 -10.35 -3.70
N ILE A 83 6.23 -9.47 -3.79
CA ILE A 83 5.09 -9.66 -4.70
C ILE A 83 5.55 -9.75 -6.16
N ALA A 84 6.54 -8.94 -6.57
CA ALA A 84 7.10 -8.96 -7.92
C ALA A 84 7.84 -10.28 -8.24
N GLN A 85 8.42 -10.93 -7.22
CA GLN A 85 9.08 -12.24 -7.38
C GLN A 85 8.07 -13.39 -7.54
N GLU A 86 6.87 -13.23 -6.98
CA GLU A 86 5.78 -14.22 -7.06
C GLU A 86 4.94 -14.10 -8.34
N GLY A 87 5.25 -13.11 -9.21
CA GLY A 87 4.54 -12.88 -10.47
C GLY A 87 3.48 -11.79 -10.40
N PHE A 88 3.55 -10.88 -9.42
CA PHE A 88 2.49 -9.90 -9.12
C PHE A 88 1.14 -10.58 -8.82
N PHE A 89 0.07 -9.80 -8.74
CA PHE A 89 -1.30 -10.22 -8.42
C PHE A 89 -1.95 -11.17 -9.47
N ASP A 90 -1.16 -12.04 -10.11
CA ASP A 90 -1.54 -12.99 -11.15
C ASP A 90 -2.12 -14.30 -10.57
N HIS A 91 -2.37 -14.35 -9.26
CA HIS A 91 -3.21 -15.36 -8.63
C HIS A 91 -4.70 -14.98 -8.76
N GLU A 92 -5.25 -15.05 -9.97
CA GLU A 92 -6.70 -15.17 -10.22
C GLU A 92 -7.00 -16.48 -10.95
#